data_AF-A0A0M3QXM9-F1
#
_entry.id   AF-A0A0M3QXM9-F1
#
_cell.length_a   1.000
_cell.length_b   1.000
_cell.length_c   1.000
_cell.angle_alpha   90.00
_cell.angle_beta   90.00
_cell.angle_gamma   90.00
#
_symmetry.space_group_name_H-M   'P 1'
#
loop_
_entity.id
_entity.type
_entity.pdbx_description
1 polymer ?
#
loop_
_entity_poly.entity_id
_entity_poly.type
_entity_poly.pdbx_seq_one_letter_code
_entity_poly.pdbx_strand_id
1 'polypeptide(L)' 'CNEPVTTGPCVQWQTRYYYNRDSQSCEPFTYGGCDGTGNRFNDRSECETVCIAGR' A
#
# COMPACT_ATOMS: atom_id res chain seq x y z
N CYS A 1 -7.80 -0.74 -1.56
CA CYS A 1 -7.35 0.08 -2.71
C CYS A 1 -7.74 1.55 -2.59
N ASN A 2 -8.94 1.91 -2.10
CA ASN A 2 -9.36 3.33 -2.05
C ASN A 2 -9.07 4.03 -0.72
N GLU A 3 -8.60 3.29 0.28
CA GLU A 3 -8.26 3.87 1.57
C GLU A 3 -6.97 4.69 1.49
N PRO A 4 -6.85 5.76 2.31
CA PRO A 4 -5.61 6.50 2.42
C PRO A 4 -4.50 5.59 2.95
N VAL A 5 -3.29 5.77 2.45
CA VAL A 5 -2.11 5.08 2.97
C VAL A 5 -1.68 5.71 4.30
N THR A 6 -1.22 4.89 5.24
CA THR A 6 -0.77 5.36 6.56
C THR A 6 0.50 4.63 6.98
N THR A 7 1.50 5.37 7.45
CA THR A 7 2.71 4.78 8.04
C THR A 7 2.43 4.05 9.35
N GLY A 8 1.46 4.51 10.15
CA GLY A 8 1.22 3.95 11.48
C GLY A 8 2.23 4.46 12.52
N PRO A 9 2.00 4.18 13.82
CA PRO A 9 2.78 4.76 14.92
C PRO A 9 4.08 4.00 15.24
N CYS A 10 4.21 2.74 14.78
CA CYS A 10 5.40 1.94 15.03
C CYS A 10 6.61 2.41 14.19
N VAL A 11 7.81 1.97 14.59
CA VAL A 11 9.10 2.38 14.00
C VAL A 11 9.88 1.19 13.41
N GLN A 12 9.17 0.13 13.02
CA GLN A 12 9.71 -1.01 12.30
C GLN A 12 9.58 -0.76 10.80
N TRP A 13 10.42 0.14 10.30
CA TRP A 13 10.35 0.64 8.93
C TRP A 13 10.43 -0.47 7.90
N GLN A 14 9.39 -0.55 7.07
CA GLN A 14 9.23 -1.54 6.01
C GLN A 14 8.80 -0.84 4.73
N THR A 15 9.39 -1.24 3.61
CA THR A 15 8.89 -0.86 2.28
C THR A 15 7.66 -1.70 1.98
N ARG A 16 6.55 -1.04 1.70
CA ARG A 16 5.28 -1.65 1.29
C ARG A 16 4.76 -0.94 0.05
N TYR A 17 3.77 -1.53 -0.61
CA TYR A 17 3.15 -0.94 -1.80
C TYR A 17 1.72 -0.53 -1.49
N TYR A 18 1.27 0.57 -2.07
CA TYR A 18 -0.12 1.02 -1.99
C TYR A 18 -0.62 1.40 -3.39
N TYR A 19 -1.92 1.32 -3.59
CA TYR A 19 -2.52 1.78 -4.84
C TYR A 19 -2.73 3.29 -4.78
N ASN A 20 -2.05 4.02 -5.66
CA ASN A 20 -2.24 5.43 -5.89
C ASN A 20 -3.26 5.63 -7.01
N ARG A 21 -4.38 6.29 -6.68
CA ARG A 21 -5.49 6.52 -7.61
C ARG A 21 -5.20 7.62 -8.62
N ASP A 22 -4.36 8.60 -8.25
CA ASP A 22 -4.04 9.74 -9.09
C ASP A 22 -3.12 9.31 -10.23
N SER A 23 -2.11 8.49 -9.93
CA SER A 23 -1.24 7.87 -10.92
C SER A 23 -1.79 6.57 -11.52
N GLN A 24 -2.87 6.04 -10.94
CA GLN A 24 -3.46 4.73 -11.26
C GLN A 24 -2.43 3.59 -11.21
N SER A 25 -1.48 3.67 -10.27
CA SER A 25 -0.36 2.74 -10.17
C SER A 25 -0.09 2.31 -8.74
N CYS A 26 0.62 1.19 -8.58
CA CYS A 26 1.04 0.69 -7.28
C CYS A 26 2.44 1.23 -6.95
N GLU A 27 2.51 2.09 -5.94
CA GLU A 27 3.71 2.84 -5.57
C GLU A 27 4.26 2.37 -4.22
N PRO A 28 5.59 2.40 -4.01
CA PRO A 28 6.17 2.08 -2.72
C PRO A 28 5.94 3.20 -1.70
N PHE A 29 5.78 2.84 -0.44
CA PHE A 29 5.74 3.76 0.70
C PHE A 29 6.38 3.14 1.95
N THR A 30 6.70 3.99 2.93
CA THR A 30 7.23 3.56 4.22
C THR A 30 6.10 3.25 5.20
N TYR A 31 6.05 1.98 5.63
CA TYR A 31 5.17 1.50 6.68
C TYR A 31 5.96 1.30 7.98
N GLY A 32 5.39 1.75 9.09
CA GLY A 32 5.97 1.70 10.43
C GLY A 32 5.89 0.33 11.09
N GLY A 33 5.18 -0.63 10.49
CA GLY A 33 5.14 -2.03 10.95
C GLY A 33 3.94 -2.41 11.80
N CYS A 34 3.11 -1.46 12.24
CA CYS A 34 1.83 -1.73 12.90
C CYS A 34 0.73 -0.74 12.50
N ASP A 35 -0.52 -1.13 12.77
CA ASP A 35 -1.75 -0.39 12.46
C ASP A 35 -1.87 0.02 10.98
N GLY A 36 -2.77 0.95 10.67
CA GLY A 36 -2.98 1.49 9.34
C GLY A 36 -4.10 0.84 8.54
N THR A 37 -4.11 1.10 7.22
CA THR A 37 -5.22 0.72 6.33
C THR A 37 -4.94 -0.53 5.50
N GLY A 38 -5.97 -1.05 4.83
CA GLY A 38 -5.87 -2.19 3.92
C GLY A 38 -5.29 -1.82 2.54
N ASN A 39 -5.01 -0.54 2.26
CA ASN A 39 -4.28 -0.13 1.06
C ASN A 39 -2.77 -0.28 1.26
N ARG A 40 -2.33 -1.52 1.54
CA ARG A 40 -0.94 -1.86 1.85
C ARG A 40 -0.67 -3.31 1.46
N PHE A 41 0.33 -3.51 0.62
CA PHE A 41 0.69 -4.80 0.04
C PHE A 41 2.18 -5.08 0.21
N ASN A 42 2.56 -6.36 0.16
CA ASN A 42 3.95 -6.77 0.37
C ASN A 42 4.83 -6.44 -0.84
N ASP A 43 4.27 -6.59 -2.03
CA ASP A 43 4.94 -6.30 -3.28
C ASP A 43 4.00 -5.62 -4.28
N ARG A 44 4.60 -5.10 -5.36
CA ARG A 44 3.89 -4.38 -6.41
C ARG A 44 2.88 -5.28 -7.13
N SER A 45 3.23 -6.54 -7.40
CA SER A 45 2.40 -7.47 -8.17
C SER A 45 1.12 -7.83 -7.41
N GLU A 46 1.22 -8.02 -6.09
CA GLU A 46 0.06 -8.22 -5.20
C GLU A 46 -0.89 -7.03 -5.28
N CYS A 47 -0.36 -5.82 -5.15
CA CYS A 47 -1.14 -4.58 -5.27
C CYS A 47 -1.83 -4.46 -6.64
N GLU A 48 -1.09 -4.69 -7.73
CA GLU A 48 -1.63 -4.60 -9.10
C GLU A 48 -2.71 -5.66 -9.34
N THR A 49 -2.50 -6.88 -8.85
CA THR A 49 -3.48 -7.97 -8.95
C THR A 49 -4.78 -7.61 -8.22
N VAL A 50 -4.68 -7.11 -6.98
CA VAL A 50 -5.84 -6.81 -6.14
C VAL A 50 -6.57 -5.55 -6.59
N CYS A 51 -5.85 -4.51 -7.01
CA CYS A 51 -6.42 -3.18 -7.25
C CYS A 51 -6.62 -2.80 -8.72
N ILE A 52 -5.88 -3.44 -9.64
CA ILE A 52 -5.92 -3.12 -11.08
C ILE A 52 -6.54 -4.29 -11.87
N ALA A 53 -6.03 -5.50 -11.70
CA ALA A 53 -6.47 -6.66 -12.50
C ALA A 53 -7.86 -7.19 -12.09
N GLY A 54 -8.24 -7.04 -10.82
CA GLY A 54 -9.55 -7.44 -10.30
C GLY A 54 -10.67 -6.39 -10.47
N ARG A 55 -10.45 -5.36 -11.30
CA ARG A 55 -11.35 -4.22 -11.47
C ARG A 55 -12.14 -4.28 -12.78
#